data_AF-A0A094ZV50-F1
#
_entry.id   AF-A0A094ZV50-F1
#
_cell.length_a   1.000
_cell.length_b   1.000
_cell.length_c   1.000
_cell.angle_alpha   90.00
_cell.angle_beta   90.00
_cell.angle_gamma   90.00
#
_symmetry.space_group_name_H-M   'P 1'
#
loop_
_entity.id
_entity.type
_entity.pdbx_description
1 polymer ?
#
loop_
_entity_poly.entity_id
_entity_poly.type
_entity_poly.pdbx_seq_one_letter_code
_entity_poly.pdbx_strand_id
1 'polypeptide(L)'
;MILNTNIVELWNHFEKFPETQVIGIGLEQNPYFQEVMKNLISDWEGYGYNGGILLFDLSQLRLMMWNDIWLSITVHLLQIKGYLITGEQVSRNTLRIHDILNTVNAQIKTFP
;
A
#
# COMPACT_ATOMS: atom_id res chain seq x y z
N MET A 1 -2.67 18.31 6.65
CA MET A 1 -3.10 17.21 7.53
C MET A 1 -3.37 17.78 8.91
N ILE A 2 -4.54 17.51 9.48
CA ILE A 2 -4.86 17.84 10.88
C ILE A 2 -4.96 16.50 11.61
N LEU A 3 -4.17 16.33 12.66
CA LEU A 3 -4.25 15.15 13.51
C LEU A 3 -5.13 15.49 14.71
N ASN A 4 -6.25 14.80 14.83
CA ASN A 4 -7.15 14.93 15.98
C ASN A 4 -6.90 13.85 17.06
N THR A 5 -5.72 13.22 17.01
CA THR A 5 -5.26 12.23 17.98
C THR A 5 -3.77 12.37 18.22
N ASN A 6 -3.27 11.75 19.29
CA ASN A 6 -1.85 11.68 19.59
C ASN A 6 -1.15 10.69 18.64
N ILE A 7 -0.12 11.16 17.94
CA ILE A 7 0.67 10.33 17.01
C ILE A 7 1.36 9.13 17.70
N VAL A 8 1.58 9.20 19.02
CA VAL A 8 2.11 8.07 19.80
C VAL A 8 1.17 6.87 19.75
N GLU A 9 -0.15 7.09 19.69
CA GLU A 9 -1.11 5.98 19.56
C GLU A 9 -0.94 5.24 18.23
N LEU A 10 -0.68 5.97 17.15
CA LEU A 10 -0.34 5.39 15.85
C LEU A 10 0.98 4.60 15.93
N TRP A 11 1.98 5.11 16.64
CA TRP A 11 3.25 4.40 16.85
C TRP A 11 3.08 3.10 17.64
N ASN A 12 2.17 3.04 18.62
CA ASN A 12 1.88 1.81 19.36
C ASN A 12 1.31 0.70 18.47
N HIS A 13 0.71 1.04 17.32
CA HIS A 13 0.30 0.04 16.33
C HIS A 13 1.49 -0.54 15.54
N PHE A 14 2.55 0.26 15.38
CA PHE A 14 3.81 -0.12 14.74
C PHE A 14 4.60 -1.14 15.57
N GLU A 15 4.69 -0.94 16.89
CA GLU A 15 5.38 -1.89 17.79
C GLU A 15 4.78 -3.31 17.78
N LYS A 16 3.56 -3.44 17.24
CA LYS A 16 2.84 -4.71 17.09
C LYS A 16 2.94 -5.28 15.67
N PHE A 17 3.93 -4.88 14.87
CA PHE A 17 4.17 -5.49 13.57
C PHE A 17 4.78 -6.88 13.81
N PRO A 18 4.13 -7.98 13.40
CA PRO A 18 4.81 -9.25 13.28
C PRO A 18 5.92 -9.12 12.22
N GLU A 19 6.92 -10.02 12.26
CA GLU A 19 8.12 -9.96 11.41
C GLU A 19 7.82 -9.86 9.91
N THR A 20 6.65 -10.34 9.48
CA THR A 20 6.21 -10.28 8.08
C THR A 20 5.54 -8.96 7.70
N GLN A 21 5.06 -8.15 8.65
CA GLN A 21 4.43 -6.86 8.34
C GLN A 21 5.48 -5.75 8.32
N VAL A 22 5.54 -5.00 7.21
CA VAL A 22 6.61 -4.02 6.98
C VAL A 22 6.11 -2.66 6.52
N ILE A 23 4.86 -2.59 6.05
CA ILE A 23 4.16 -1.36 5.68
C ILE A 23 2.80 -1.36 6.38
N GLY A 24 2.49 -0.27 7.07
CA GLY A 24 1.16 0.03 7.61
C GLY A 24 0.48 1.13 6.82
N ILE A 25 -0.79 0.95 6.47
CA ILE A 25 -1.56 1.91 5.66
C ILE A 25 -3.03 1.92 6.06
N GLY A 26 -3.68 3.08 5.95
CA GLY A 26 -5.11 3.20 6.14
C GLY A 26 -5.90 2.65 4.95
N LEU A 27 -7.05 2.02 5.23
CA LEU A 27 -7.99 1.65 4.17
C LEU A 27 -8.68 2.90 3.59
N GLU A 28 -9.12 2.80 2.35
CA GLU A 28 -10.03 3.78 1.77
C GLU A 28 -11.33 3.84 2.60
N GLN A 29 -11.71 5.05 3.01
CA GLN A 29 -12.85 5.29 3.91
C GLN A 29 -14.13 5.62 3.16
N ASN A 30 -14.08 5.88 1.84
CA ASN A 30 -15.27 6.09 1.03
C ASN A 30 -16.14 4.80 1.00
N PRO A 31 -17.37 4.81 1.57
CA PRO A 31 -18.21 3.62 1.64
C PRO A 31 -18.67 3.13 0.27
N TYR A 32 -18.68 4.00 -0.74
CA TYR A 32 -19.04 3.67 -2.12
C TYR A 32 -17.85 3.21 -2.96
N PHE A 33 -16.62 3.18 -2.41
CA PHE A 33 -15.41 2.85 -3.17
C PHE A 33 -15.55 1.53 -3.92
N GLN A 34 -16.02 0.47 -3.25
CA GLN A 34 -16.15 -0.84 -3.86
C GLN A 34 -17.17 -0.88 -5.01
N GLU A 35 -18.27 -0.16 -4.87
CA GLU A 35 -19.29 -0.03 -5.91
C GLU A 35 -18.74 0.74 -7.11
N VAL A 36 -18.10 1.89 -6.88
CA VAL A 36 -17.48 2.72 -7.91
C VAL A 36 -16.42 1.93 -8.68
N MET A 37 -15.55 1.18 -7.98
CA MET A 37 -14.49 0.40 -8.62
C MET A 37 -15.04 -0.75 -9.48
N LYS A 38 -16.07 -1.46 -9.02
CA LYS A 38 -16.73 -2.52 -9.82
C LYS A 38 -17.43 -1.97 -11.06
N ASN A 39 -17.97 -0.76 -11.00
CA ASN A 39 -18.57 -0.10 -12.17
C ASN A 39 -17.51 0.38 -13.18
N LEU A 40 -16.32 0.77 -12.70
CA LEU A 40 -15.21 1.23 -13.56
C LEU A 40 -14.40 0.08 -14.17
N ILE A 41 -14.36 -1.08 -13.51
CA ILE A 41 -13.54 -2.23 -13.85
C ILE A 41 -14.34 -3.51 -13.57
N SER A 42 -14.71 -4.23 -14.64
CA SER A 42 -15.60 -5.41 -14.58
C SER A 42 -15.16 -6.49 -13.60
N ASP A 43 -13.84 -6.68 -13.44
CA ASP A 43 -13.24 -7.75 -12.64
C ASP A 43 -12.42 -7.20 -11.47
N TRP A 44 -12.85 -6.07 -10.89
CA TRP A 44 -12.16 -5.48 -9.75
C TRP A 44 -12.18 -6.40 -8.52
N GLU A 45 -10.98 -6.76 -8.06
CA GLU A 45 -10.74 -7.43 -6.78
C GLU A 45 -9.71 -6.67 -5.96
N GLY A 46 -10.09 -6.25 -4.75
CA GLY A 46 -9.14 -5.69 -3.77
C GLY A 46 -9.72 -4.58 -2.91
N TYR A 47 -8.83 -3.96 -2.15
CA TYR A 47 -9.13 -2.82 -1.28
C TYR A 47 -8.52 -1.54 -1.85
N GLY A 48 -9.21 -0.42 -1.62
CA GLY A 48 -8.60 0.88 -1.75
C GLY A 48 -7.74 1.16 -0.53
N TYR A 49 -6.61 1.83 -0.73
CA TYR A 49 -5.76 2.28 0.35
C TYR A 49 -5.59 3.78 0.28
N ASN A 50 -5.67 4.44 1.44
CA ASN A 50 -5.48 5.87 1.56
C ASN A 50 -4.01 6.17 1.92
N GLY A 51 -3.31 6.86 1.01
CA GLY A 51 -1.90 7.22 1.18
C GLY A 51 -1.63 8.38 2.15
N GLY A 52 -2.66 8.93 2.81
CA GLY A 52 -2.53 10.10 3.67
C GLY A 52 -1.63 9.87 4.90
N ILE A 53 -1.54 8.63 5.40
CA ILE A 53 -0.65 8.22 6.49
C ILE A 53 -0.09 6.83 6.19
N LEU A 54 1.23 6.68 6.31
CA LEU A 54 1.97 5.44 6.11
C LEU A 54 2.91 5.18 7.29
N LEU A 55 3.04 3.91 7.68
CA LEU A 55 4.04 3.44 8.64
C LEU A 55 5.00 2.49 7.93
N PHE A 56 6.30 2.72 8.09
CA PHE A 56 7.33 1.93 7.42
C PHE A 56 8.30 1.32 8.43
N ASP A 57 8.44 0.00 8.40
CA ASP A 57 9.59 -0.65 9.05
C ASP A 57 10.81 -0.52 8.14
N LEU A 58 11.54 0.58 8.32
CA LEU A 58 12.70 0.88 7.48
C LEU A 58 13.82 -0.16 7.62
N SER A 59 13.91 -0.86 8.74
CA SER A 59 14.93 -1.90 8.94
C SER A 59 14.60 -3.11 8.08
N GLN A 60 13.36 -3.60 8.13
CA GLN A 60 12.91 -4.70 7.29
C GLN A 60 12.91 -4.35 5.81
N LEU A 61 12.46 -3.13 5.45
CA LEU A 61 12.44 -2.67 4.06
C LEU A 61 13.85 -2.60 3.44
N ARG A 62 14.87 -2.25 4.23
CA ARG A 62 16.26 -2.29 3.77
C ARG A 62 16.78 -3.72 3.58
N LEU A 63 16.45 -4.63 4.50
CA LEU A 63 16.87 -6.03 4.41
C LEU A 63 16.32 -6.72 3.15
N MET A 64 15.10 -6.39 2.75
CA MET A 64 14.50 -6.92 1.52
C MET A 64 14.85 -6.14 0.24
N MET A 65 15.72 -5.13 0.32
CA MET A 65 16.06 -4.27 -0.83
C MET A 65 14.81 -3.65 -1.48
N TRP A 66 13.84 -3.21 -0.66
CA TRP A 66 12.53 -2.74 -1.11
C TRP A 66 12.62 -1.68 -2.21
N ASN A 67 13.58 -0.76 -2.11
CA ASN A 67 13.80 0.29 -3.10
C ASN A 67 14.03 -0.26 -4.51
N ASP A 68 14.85 -1.31 -4.64
CA ASP A 68 15.22 -1.87 -5.93
C ASP A 68 14.04 -2.63 -6.55
N ILE A 69 13.29 -3.35 -5.72
CA ILE A 69 12.05 -4.03 -6.11
C ILE A 69 11.01 -3.00 -6.60
N TRP A 70 10.75 -1.97 -5.79
CA TRP A 70 9.79 -0.92 -6.09
C TRP A 70 10.13 -0.18 -7.39
N LEU A 71 11.40 0.20 -7.56
CA LEU A 71 11.86 0.92 -8.75
C LEU A 71 11.74 0.05 -10.00
N SER A 72 12.17 -1.21 -9.93
CA SER A 72 12.09 -2.17 -11.04
C SER A 72 10.65 -2.32 -11.54
N ILE A 73 9.70 -2.49 -10.63
CA ILE A 73 8.28 -2.65 -10.95
C ILE A 73 7.68 -1.36 -11.50
N THR A 74 8.02 -0.22 -10.91
CA THR A 74 7.53 1.08 -11.38
C THR A 74 8.00 1.37 -12.80
N VAL A 75 9.28 1.12 -13.11
CA VAL A 75 9.83 1.28 -14.46
C VAL A 75 9.12 0.34 -15.44
N HIS A 76 8.94 -0.93 -15.07
CA HIS A 76 8.24 -1.90 -15.91
C HIS A 76 6.79 -1.47 -16.20
N LEU A 77 6.06 -1.01 -15.18
CA LEU A 77 4.68 -0.54 -15.33
C LEU A 77 4.60 0.72 -16.20
N LEU A 78 5.53 1.67 -16.03
CA LEU A 78 5.61 2.87 -16.86
C LEU A 78 5.87 2.54 -18.32
N GLN A 79 6.74 1.57 -18.62
CA GLN A 79 7.00 1.11 -19.99
C GLN A 79 5.75 0.52 -20.65
N ILE A 80 4.93 -0.22 -19.90
CA ILE A 80 3.71 -0.85 -20.43
C ILE A 80 2.56 0.15 -20.57
N LYS A 81 2.39 1.05 -19.59
CA LYS A 81 1.18 1.88 -19.46
C LYS A 81 1.38 3.33 -19.92
N GLY A 82 2.62 3.78 -20.07
CA GLY A 82 2.99 5.15 -20.47
C GLY A 82 2.83 6.21 -19.37
N TYR A 83 2.00 5.95 -18.35
CA TYR A 83 1.79 6.82 -17.19
C TYR A 83 1.21 6.02 -16.01
N LEU A 84 1.31 6.59 -14.81
CA LEU A 84 0.64 6.12 -13.59
C LEU A 84 -0.29 7.23 -13.10
N ILE A 85 -1.59 6.94 -12.98
CA ILE A 85 -2.63 7.94 -12.61
C ILE A 85 -2.40 8.47 -11.20
N THR A 86 -1.90 7.61 -10.32
CA THR A 86 -1.58 7.89 -8.92
C THR A 86 -0.35 7.07 -8.59
N GLY A 87 0.82 7.69 -8.75
CA GLY A 87 2.12 7.03 -8.57
C GLY A 87 2.33 6.50 -7.15
N GLU A 88 1.76 7.16 -6.12
CA GLU A 88 1.78 6.65 -4.75
C GLU A 88 0.57 5.76 -4.39
N GLN A 89 -0.61 6.02 -4.96
CA GLN A 89 -1.82 5.23 -4.72
C GLN A 89 -2.16 4.38 -5.95
N VAL A 90 -1.56 3.21 -6.11
CA VAL A 90 -1.67 2.40 -7.34
C VAL A 90 -3.13 2.10 -7.73
N SER A 91 -3.71 2.90 -8.63
CA SER A 91 -5.04 2.70 -9.20
C SER A 91 -4.91 1.91 -10.51
N ARG A 92 -5.73 0.86 -10.65
CA ARG A 92 -5.82 -0.12 -11.76
C ARG A 92 -4.82 -1.29 -11.85
N ASN A 93 -3.57 -1.21 -11.40
CA ASN A 93 -2.61 -2.34 -11.49
C ASN A 93 -1.93 -2.64 -10.16
N THR A 94 -2.71 -3.13 -9.21
CA THR A 94 -2.29 -4.20 -8.31
C THR A 94 -1.82 -5.41 -9.17
N LEU A 95 -0.64 -5.46 -9.78
CA LEU A 95 0.57 -5.96 -9.10
C LEU A 95 0.45 -5.63 -7.62
N ARG A 96 -0.34 -6.44 -6.91
CA ARG A 96 -0.81 -6.09 -5.59
C ARG A 96 0.46 -5.76 -4.81
N ILE A 97 0.53 -4.64 -4.08
CA ILE A 97 1.62 -4.50 -3.10
C ILE A 97 1.64 -5.78 -2.23
N HIS A 98 0.48 -6.39 -1.99
CA HIS A 98 0.38 -7.77 -1.51
C HIS A 98 1.11 -8.83 -2.35
N ASP A 99 0.98 -8.88 -3.68
CA ASP A 99 1.67 -9.86 -4.53
C ASP A 99 3.18 -9.64 -4.53
N ILE A 100 3.62 -8.38 -4.58
CA ILE A 100 5.04 -7.99 -4.50
C ILE A 100 5.59 -8.33 -3.12
N LEU A 101 4.87 -7.99 -2.06
CA LEU A 101 5.27 -8.35 -0.71
C LEU A 101 5.21 -9.87 -0.52
N ASN A 102 4.25 -10.58 -1.11
CA ASN A 102 4.19 -12.05 -1.09
C ASN A 102 5.41 -12.70 -1.76
N THR A 103 5.97 -12.11 -2.83
CA THR A 103 7.21 -12.64 -3.43
C THR A 103 8.44 -12.49 -2.51
N VAL A 104 8.36 -11.62 -1.50
CA VAL A 104 9.39 -11.41 -0.49
C VAL A 104 8.95 -11.78 0.94
N ASN A 105 7.88 -12.59 1.09
CA ASN A 105 7.31 -13.00 2.38
C ASN A 105 6.95 -11.85 3.34
N ALA A 106 6.59 -10.69 2.79
CA ALA A 106 6.16 -9.52 3.52
C ALA A 106 4.65 -9.27 3.37
N GLN A 107 4.08 -8.42 4.22
CA GLN A 107 2.65 -8.12 4.31
C GLN A 107 2.38 -6.67 4.68
N ILE A 108 1.19 -6.20 4.29
CA ILE A 108 0.64 -4.91 4.70
C ILE A 108 -0.16 -5.10 5.99
N LYS A 109 -0.02 -4.16 6.93
CA LYS A 109 -0.94 -4.00 8.05
C LYS A 109 -1.96 -2.90 7.71
N THR A 110 -3.24 -3.25 7.73
CA THR A 110 -4.32 -2.27 7.57
C THR A 110 -4.79 -1.77 8.92
N PHE A 111 -4.98 -0.46 9.04
CA PHE A 111 -5.65 0.16 10.18
C PHE A 111 -7.07 0.60 9.77
N PRO A 112 -8.05 0.51 10.68
CA PRO A 112 -9.35 1.12 10.48
C PRO A 112 -9.24 2.65 10.29
#